data_AF-A0A9Y4NW09-F1
#
_entry.id   AF-A0A9Y4NW09-F1
#
_cell.length_a   1.000
_cell.length_b   1.000
_cell.length_c   1.000
_cell.angle_alpha   90.00
_cell.angle_beta   90.00
_cell.angle_gamma   90.00
#
_symmetry.space_group_name_H-M   'P 1'
#
loop_
_entity.id
_entity.type
_entity.pdbx_description
1 polymer ?
#
loop_
_entity_poly.entity_id
_entity_poly.type
_entity_poly.pdbx_seq_one_letter_code
_entity_poly.pdbx_strand_id
1 'polypeptide(L)'
;KNENKAPNDVRWNKLNLIILPCFEQEAVQCVDELDLGSQLNIFVHVGVESTLERSQITRDHMGQLLFQLVQQGILPKPQFYKGFADTLEQADDMAIDIPHIWLYLAELLSPVLKEGGFSMRELFSELSKPLLPVGRAGILISEILHILCKQMSHRTVGSLWRESGLNWSDVLPEGEDVQAFISQQKLQFVQSDSSSPEAPLSKKILAPEELSRQLEKLLLEDMASDEQIFDWVEANLDESQMSSSPFLRALMTAVCKAAVKDDNTSCRVDTAIIQRRLPVLLKYLNSDTERQLQALYALQALIVALDQPPNLLRMFFDCLYDEDVISEDAFYKWETSKDPAEQQGKGVALKSVTAFFTWLREAEEESEDN
;
A
#
# COMPACT_ATOMS: atom_id res chain seq x y z
N LYS A 1 16.92 40.79 -4.32
CA LYS A 1 16.36 40.86 -2.94
C LYS A 1 14.98 40.24 -3.01
N ASN A 2 14.72 38.97 -2.73
CA ASN A 2 15.44 37.93 -1.99
C ASN A 2 15.88 36.79 -2.91
N GLU A 3 17.08 36.26 -2.70
CA GLU A 3 17.52 35.00 -3.30
C GLU A 3 16.98 33.85 -2.45
N ASN A 4 16.13 32.99 -3.04
CA ASN A 4 15.87 31.62 -2.59
C ASN A 4 17.14 30.78 -2.84
N LYS A 5 18.21 31.05 -2.08
CA LYS A 5 19.33 30.12 -1.99
C LYS A 5 19.11 29.28 -0.74
N ALA A 6 18.96 27.97 -0.94
CA ALA A 6 19.12 26.99 0.13
C ALA A 6 20.37 27.39 0.94
N PRO A 7 20.26 27.60 2.27
CA PRO A 7 21.42 27.92 3.07
C PRO A 7 22.48 26.84 2.86
N ASN A 8 23.75 27.22 2.64
CA ASN A 8 24.90 26.31 2.71
C ASN A 8 25.13 25.80 4.15
N ASP A 9 24.06 25.46 4.86
CA ASP A 9 24.07 24.93 6.21
C ASP A 9 24.28 23.42 6.12
N VAL A 10 25.19 22.89 6.93
CA VAL A 10 25.54 21.47 7.02
C VAL A 10 24.29 20.61 7.27
N ARG A 11 23.24 21.21 7.85
CA ARG A 11 21.90 20.64 8.01
C ARG A 11 21.22 20.23 6.70
N TRP A 12 21.41 20.96 5.59
CA TRP A 12 20.79 20.63 4.30
C TRP A 12 21.52 19.52 3.54
N ASN A 13 22.84 19.37 3.76
CA ASN A 13 23.57 18.21 3.25
C ASN A 13 23.15 16.92 3.96
N LYS A 14 22.73 16.99 5.23
CA LYS A 14 22.10 15.87 5.94
C LYS A 14 20.70 15.52 5.39
N LEU A 15 19.91 16.50 4.94
CA LEU A 15 18.62 16.23 4.29
C LEU A 15 18.77 15.31 3.06
N ASN A 16 19.76 15.54 2.21
CA ASN A 16 20.01 14.67 1.05
C ASN A 16 20.36 13.23 1.43
N LEU A 17 20.88 12.99 2.64
CA LEU A 17 21.13 11.67 3.20
C LEU A 17 19.87 11.03 3.81
N ILE A 18 18.96 11.83 4.38
CA ILE A 18 17.68 11.38 4.95
C ILE A 18 16.69 10.90 3.85
N ILE A 19 16.86 11.40 2.62
CA ILE A 19 15.99 11.11 1.46
C ILE A 19 16.38 9.81 0.71
N LEU A 20 17.53 9.22 1.06
CA LEU A 20 17.98 7.89 0.62
C LEU A 20 17.77 6.89 1.78
N PRO A 21 17.74 5.57 1.56
CA PRO A 21 16.95 4.62 2.36
C PRO A 21 17.50 4.44 3.78
N CYS A 22 17.27 5.43 4.63
CA CYS A 22 17.19 5.28 6.07
C CYS A 22 15.78 4.79 6.38
N PHE A 23 15.68 3.87 7.33
CA PHE A 23 14.41 3.43 7.89
C PHE A 23 13.58 4.66 8.26
N GLU A 24 12.29 4.66 7.89
CA GLU A 24 11.42 5.83 8.02
C GLU A 24 11.44 6.44 9.43
N GLN A 25 11.62 5.60 10.45
CA GLN A 25 11.76 6.01 11.85
C GLN A 25 13.03 6.84 12.13
N GLU A 26 14.18 6.45 11.58
CA GLU A 26 15.43 7.22 11.72
C GLU A 26 15.30 8.58 11.03
N ALA A 27 14.62 8.61 9.88
CA ALA A 27 14.37 9.84 9.13
C ALA A 27 13.48 10.81 9.91
N VAL A 28 12.41 10.31 10.54
CA VAL A 28 11.55 11.12 11.41
C VAL A 28 12.34 11.69 12.59
N GLN A 29 13.13 10.86 13.28
CA GLN A 29 13.95 11.31 14.41
C GLN A 29 14.95 12.39 13.98
N CYS A 30 15.61 12.20 12.83
CA CYS A 30 16.53 13.19 12.30
C CYS A 30 15.85 14.54 12.04
N VAL A 31 14.62 14.54 11.52
CA VAL A 31 13.88 15.78 11.26
C VAL A 31 13.46 16.48 12.56
N ASP A 32 13.04 15.72 13.57
CA ASP A 32 12.71 16.25 14.90
C ASP A 32 13.95 16.89 15.57
N GLU A 33 15.09 16.19 15.54
CA GLU A 33 16.36 16.67 16.10
C GLU A 33 16.90 17.94 15.41
N LEU A 34 16.55 18.16 14.14
CA LEU A 34 16.97 19.36 13.41
C LEU A 34 16.29 20.65 13.90
N ASP A 35 15.18 20.54 14.65
CA ASP A 35 14.37 21.64 15.21
C ASP A 35 14.18 22.79 14.21
N LEU A 36 13.67 22.45 13.03
CA LEU A 36 13.55 23.39 11.90
C LEU A 36 12.47 24.46 12.13
N GLY A 37 11.59 24.29 13.13
CA GLY A 37 10.56 25.24 13.51
C GLY A 37 9.74 25.75 12.31
N SER A 38 9.85 27.05 12.00
CA SER A 38 9.13 27.68 10.89
C SER A 38 9.70 27.39 9.49
N GLN A 39 10.82 26.65 9.39
CA GLN A 39 11.46 26.26 8.13
C GLN A 39 11.05 24.86 7.65
N LEU A 40 10.12 24.20 8.34
CA LEU A 40 9.62 22.88 7.94
C LEU A 40 9.00 22.89 6.54
N ASN A 41 8.39 23.99 6.09
CA ASN A 41 7.93 24.10 4.70
C ASN A 41 9.09 24.01 3.69
N ILE A 42 10.30 24.45 4.04
CA ILE A 42 11.48 24.34 3.18
C ILE A 42 11.94 22.88 3.10
N PHE A 43 11.90 22.14 4.22
CA PHE A 43 12.15 20.70 4.22
C PHE A 43 11.19 19.98 3.26
N VAL A 44 9.89 20.26 3.37
CA VAL A 44 8.87 19.66 2.49
C VAL A 44 9.15 20.01 1.02
N HIS A 45 9.39 21.29 0.73
CA HIS A 45 9.69 21.74 -0.64
C HIS A 45 10.90 21.03 -1.26
N VAL A 46 12.03 20.98 -0.53
CA VAL A 46 13.25 20.30 -0.97
C VAL A 46 13.03 18.79 -1.11
N GLY A 47 12.26 18.19 -0.20
CA GLY A 47 11.88 16.78 -0.27
C GLY A 47 11.08 16.47 -1.53
N VAL A 48 10.09 17.29 -1.86
CA VAL A 48 9.28 17.16 -3.08
C VAL A 48 10.15 17.35 -4.32
N GLU A 49 10.89 18.46 -4.42
CA GLU A 49 11.74 18.78 -5.59
C GLU A 49 12.78 17.68 -5.86
N SER A 50 13.44 17.18 -4.83
CA SER A 50 14.49 16.17 -4.97
C SER A 50 13.99 14.77 -5.31
N THR A 51 12.70 14.48 -5.11
CA THR A 51 12.11 13.14 -5.30
C THR A 51 11.11 13.05 -6.45
N LEU A 52 10.52 14.16 -6.87
CA LEU A 52 9.44 14.20 -7.87
C LEU A 52 9.78 13.42 -9.15
N GLU A 53 10.99 13.60 -9.68
CA GLU A 53 11.45 12.95 -10.92
C GLU A 53 12.24 11.65 -10.70
N ARG A 54 12.29 11.14 -9.45
CA ARG A 54 12.97 9.87 -9.15
C ARG A 54 12.06 8.66 -9.39
N SER A 55 12.39 7.53 -8.79
CA SER A 55 11.58 6.31 -8.87
C SER A 55 10.29 6.44 -8.07
N GLN A 56 9.27 5.65 -8.44
CA GLN A 56 8.01 5.54 -7.69
C GLN A 56 8.25 5.16 -6.22
N ILE A 57 9.19 4.23 -5.96
CA ILE A 57 9.56 3.81 -4.60
C ILE A 57 10.07 5.00 -3.79
N THR A 58 10.93 5.83 -4.40
CA THR A 58 11.47 7.03 -3.73
C THR A 58 10.37 8.05 -3.41
N ARG A 59 9.39 8.22 -4.29
CA ARG A 59 8.24 9.10 -4.03
C ARG A 59 7.33 8.54 -2.93
N ASP A 60 7.08 7.24 -2.93
CA ASP A 60 6.28 6.60 -1.87
C ASP A 60 6.96 6.78 -0.50
N HIS A 61 8.25 6.48 -0.37
CA HIS A 61 8.99 6.69 0.89
C HIS A 61 8.95 8.16 1.36
N MET A 62 9.09 9.12 0.44
CA MET A 62 8.96 10.54 0.78
C MET A 62 7.54 10.87 1.25
N GLY A 63 6.51 10.35 0.57
CA GLY A 63 5.12 10.51 0.99
C GLY A 63 4.84 9.89 2.37
N GLN A 64 5.38 8.70 2.65
CA GLN A 64 5.29 8.04 3.97
C GLN A 64 5.97 8.87 5.06
N LEU A 65 7.19 9.38 4.81
CA LEU A 65 7.90 10.24 5.75
C LEU A 65 7.09 11.51 6.07
N LEU A 66 6.54 12.17 5.05
CA LEU A 66 5.68 13.34 5.25
C LEU A 66 4.43 13.00 6.06
N PHE A 67 3.80 11.85 5.80
CA PHE A 67 2.67 11.37 6.59
C PHE A 67 3.05 11.13 8.06
N GLN A 68 4.15 10.43 8.34
CA GLN A 68 4.61 10.16 9.70
C GLN A 68 4.91 11.45 10.47
N LEU A 69 5.58 12.42 9.83
CA LEU A 69 5.84 13.72 10.44
C LEU A 69 4.54 14.48 10.78
N VAL A 70 3.52 14.40 9.92
CA VAL A 70 2.20 14.99 10.19
C VAL A 70 1.50 14.25 11.32
N GLN A 71 1.49 12.92 11.29
CA GLN A 71 0.83 12.06 12.27
C GLN A 71 1.40 12.26 13.68
N GLN A 72 2.72 12.43 13.80
CA GLN A 72 3.41 12.69 15.07
C GLN A 72 3.34 14.16 15.52
N GLY A 73 2.76 15.05 14.70
CA GLY A 73 2.64 16.47 15.01
C GLY A 73 3.93 17.28 14.84
N ILE A 74 5.01 16.66 14.35
CA ILE A 74 6.31 17.31 14.06
C ILE A 74 6.16 18.27 12.87
N LEU A 75 5.38 17.90 11.85
CA LEU A 75 5.07 18.73 10.69
C LEU A 75 3.63 19.27 10.78
N PRO A 76 3.44 20.55 11.15
CA PRO A 76 2.12 21.16 11.13
C PRO A 76 1.55 21.24 9.71
N LYS A 77 0.26 20.93 9.56
CA LYS A 77 -0.47 20.99 8.28
C LYS A 77 -0.26 22.27 7.47
N PRO A 78 -0.21 23.49 8.05
CA PRO A 78 0.08 24.70 7.27
C PRO A 78 1.48 24.72 6.64
N GLN A 79 2.48 24.12 7.29
CA GLN A 79 3.83 24.01 6.76
C GLN A 79 3.91 22.98 5.62
N PHE A 80 3.14 21.89 5.74
CA PHE A 80 2.96 20.92 4.66
C PHE A 80 2.42 21.60 3.39
N TYR A 81 1.28 22.29 3.47
CA TYR A 81 0.71 22.97 2.30
C TYR A 81 1.64 24.02 1.69
N LYS A 82 2.32 24.79 2.55
CA LYS A 82 3.29 25.79 2.11
C LYS A 82 4.49 25.18 1.39
N GLY A 83 4.88 23.95 1.73
CA GLY A 83 5.96 23.24 1.05
C GLY A 83 5.60 22.78 -0.36
N PHE A 84 4.34 22.41 -0.59
CA PHE A 84 3.83 22.03 -1.92
C PHE A 84 3.43 23.22 -2.79
N ALA A 85 3.18 24.39 -2.21
CA ALA A 85 2.60 25.55 -2.91
C ALA A 85 3.37 25.91 -4.19
N ASP A 86 4.68 26.15 -4.09
CA ASP A 86 5.51 26.56 -5.24
C ASP A 86 5.51 25.49 -6.35
N THR A 87 5.56 24.21 -5.99
CA THR A 87 5.51 23.09 -6.96
C THR A 87 4.14 23.00 -7.62
N LEU A 88 3.04 23.17 -6.88
CA LEU A 88 1.68 23.12 -7.43
C LEU A 88 1.39 24.31 -8.37
N GLU A 89 1.90 25.50 -8.04
CA GLU A 89 1.77 26.69 -8.89
C GLU A 89 2.50 26.52 -10.24
N GLN A 90 3.62 25.79 -10.25
CA GLN A 90 4.45 25.57 -11.44
C GLN A 90 4.15 24.24 -12.15
N ALA A 91 3.27 23.40 -11.60
CA ALA A 91 3.06 22.03 -12.09
C ALA A 91 2.58 21.96 -13.56
N ASP A 92 1.81 22.95 -14.02
CA ASP A 92 1.33 23.00 -15.41
C ASP A 92 2.47 23.27 -16.40
N ASP A 93 3.41 24.16 -16.04
CA ASP A 93 4.61 24.43 -16.83
C ASP A 93 5.56 23.21 -16.80
N MET A 94 5.74 22.61 -15.62
CA MET A 94 6.56 21.41 -15.47
C MET A 94 6.00 20.20 -16.24
N ALA A 95 4.68 20.14 -16.49
CA ALA A 95 4.07 19.06 -17.27
C ALA A 95 4.56 19.00 -18.73
N ILE A 96 5.17 20.08 -19.23
CA ILE A 96 5.81 20.12 -20.56
C ILE A 96 7.00 19.15 -20.61
N ASP A 97 7.82 19.16 -19.55
CA ASP A 97 9.03 18.33 -19.45
C ASP A 97 8.76 16.99 -18.73
N ILE A 98 7.74 16.95 -17.86
CA ILE A 98 7.38 15.82 -17.01
C ILE A 98 5.91 15.41 -17.28
N PRO A 99 5.64 14.57 -18.30
CA PRO A 99 4.27 14.25 -18.72
C PRO A 99 3.39 13.62 -17.62
N HIS A 100 4.00 12.98 -16.62
CA HIS A 100 3.33 12.28 -15.52
C HIS A 100 3.38 13.03 -14.19
N ILE A 101 3.65 14.34 -14.19
CA ILE A 101 3.80 15.13 -12.96
C ILE A 101 2.60 15.02 -12.01
N TRP A 102 1.38 14.98 -12.53
CA TRP A 102 0.16 14.86 -11.71
C TRP A 102 0.10 13.53 -10.96
N LEU A 103 0.49 12.43 -11.61
CA LEU A 103 0.64 11.13 -10.96
C LEU A 103 1.75 11.17 -9.90
N TYR A 104 2.88 11.81 -10.19
CA TYR A 104 4.00 11.88 -9.24
C TYR A 104 3.66 12.72 -8.00
N LEU A 105 2.95 13.83 -8.17
CA LEU A 105 2.41 14.61 -7.08
C LEU A 105 1.37 13.81 -6.28
N ALA A 106 0.50 13.06 -6.96
CA ALA A 106 -0.46 12.20 -6.30
C ALA A 106 0.22 11.09 -5.47
N GLU A 107 1.31 10.50 -5.94
CA GLU A 107 2.09 9.51 -5.18
C GLU A 107 2.68 10.09 -3.89
N LEU A 108 3.14 11.35 -3.92
CA LEU A 108 3.64 12.06 -2.73
C LEU A 108 2.52 12.45 -1.75
N LEU A 109 1.32 12.75 -2.26
CA LEU A 109 0.18 13.26 -1.48
C LEU A 109 -0.75 12.16 -0.94
N SER A 110 -0.82 11.00 -1.59
CA SER A 110 -1.76 9.93 -1.21
C SER A 110 -1.52 9.38 0.20
N PRO A 111 -0.27 9.16 0.66
CA PRO A 111 -0.01 8.62 2.00
C PRO A 111 -0.57 9.48 3.14
N VAL A 112 -0.68 10.80 2.96
CA VAL A 112 -1.16 11.69 4.03
C VAL A 112 -2.67 11.60 4.26
N LEU A 113 -3.41 10.85 3.43
CA LEU A 113 -4.83 10.52 3.63
C LEU A 113 -5.05 9.26 4.49
N LYS A 114 -3.97 8.60 4.94
CA LYS A 114 -4.05 7.51 5.93
C LYS A 114 -4.55 8.04 7.28
N GLU A 115 -4.99 7.12 8.14
CA GLU A 115 -5.50 7.44 9.47
C GLU A 115 -4.46 8.23 10.30
N GLY A 116 -4.91 9.33 10.91
CA GLY A 116 -4.04 10.25 11.65
C GLY A 116 -3.40 11.38 10.82
N GLY A 117 -3.63 11.41 9.50
CA GLY A 117 -3.18 12.49 8.61
C GLY A 117 -4.24 13.57 8.35
N PHE A 118 -4.57 13.77 7.07
CA PHE A 118 -5.58 14.71 6.59
C PHE A 118 -6.90 14.01 6.31
N SER A 119 -8.01 14.73 6.53
CA SER A 119 -9.28 14.30 5.94
C SER A 119 -9.27 14.61 4.44
N MET A 120 -10.00 13.81 3.64
CA MET A 120 -10.13 14.03 2.20
C MET A 120 -10.66 15.44 1.88
N ARG A 121 -11.66 15.93 2.63
CA ARG A 121 -12.18 17.30 2.50
C ARG A 121 -11.08 18.34 2.70
N GLU A 122 -10.32 18.20 3.78
CA GLU A 122 -9.29 19.16 4.17
C GLU A 122 -8.18 19.25 3.11
N LEU A 123 -7.63 18.11 2.71
CA LEU A 123 -6.55 18.06 1.72
C LEU A 123 -7.02 18.62 0.37
N PHE A 124 -8.14 18.12 -0.17
CA PHE A 124 -8.59 18.51 -1.50
C PHE A 124 -9.06 19.97 -1.57
N SER A 125 -9.66 20.51 -0.50
CA SER A 125 -10.01 21.93 -0.45
C SER A 125 -8.78 22.83 -0.49
N GLU A 126 -7.69 22.45 0.17
CA GLU A 126 -6.44 23.22 0.16
C GLU A 126 -5.69 23.10 -1.17
N LEU A 127 -5.60 21.88 -1.75
CA LEU A 127 -5.00 21.66 -3.06
C LEU A 127 -5.76 22.37 -4.18
N SER A 128 -7.08 22.54 -4.05
CA SER A 128 -7.89 23.23 -5.04
C SER A 128 -7.62 24.73 -5.11
N LYS A 129 -7.12 25.37 -4.05
CA LYS A 129 -6.87 26.82 -4.03
C LYS A 129 -5.92 27.28 -5.16
N PRO A 130 -4.72 26.70 -5.33
CA PRO A 130 -3.85 27.04 -6.45
C PRO A 130 -4.27 26.39 -7.77
N LEU A 131 -4.93 25.23 -7.75
CA LEU A 131 -5.17 24.41 -8.95
C LEU A 131 -6.51 24.65 -9.67
N LEU A 132 -7.52 25.17 -8.98
CA LEU A 132 -8.82 25.45 -9.57
C LEU A 132 -8.75 26.55 -10.65
N PRO A 133 -8.03 27.68 -10.46
CA PRO A 133 -7.92 28.73 -11.48
C PRO A 133 -7.28 28.25 -12.79
N VAL A 134 -6.40 27.25 -12.72
CA VAL A 134 -5.73 26.65 -13.89
C VAL A 134 -6.43 25.39 -14.42
N GLY A 135 -7.56 25.00 -13.81
CA GLY A 135 -8.35 23.82 -14.23
C GLY A 135 -7.64 22.49 -14.02
N ARG A 136 -6.72 22.39 -13.06
CA ARG A 136 -5.93 21.18 -12.78
C ARG A 136 -6.30 20.47 -11.48
N ALA A 137 -7.13 21.09 -10.63
CA ALA A 137 -7.52 20.51 -9.35
C ALA A 137 -8.17 19.13 -9.50
N GLY A 138 -9.15 19.01 -10.41
CA GLY A 138 -9.80 17.74 -10.70
C GLY A 138 -8.84 16.64 -11.17
N ILE A 139 -7.81 16.99 -11.96
CA ILE A 139 -6.82 16.03 -12.47
C ILE A 139 -5.99 15.46 -11.33
N LEU A 140 -5.41 16.31 -10.47
CA LEU A 140 -4.61 15.83 -9.33
C LEU A 140 -5.46 14.98 -8.38
N ILE A 141 -6.67 15.43 -8.07
CA ILE A 141 -7.60 14.69 -7.21
C ILE A 141 -7.95 13.33 -7.83
N SER A 142 -8.17 13.27 -9.15
CA SER A 142 -8.44 12.01 -9.84
C SER A 142 -7.29 11.01 -9.72
N GLU A 143 -6.04 11.46 -9.87
CA GLU A 143 -4.86 10.62 -9.70
C GLU A 143 -4.74 10.10 -8.27
N ILE A 144 -4.98 10.96 -7.26
CA ILE A 144 -5.01 10.54 -5.85
C ILE A 144 -6.09 9.47 -5.62
N LEU A 145 -7.31 9.67 -6.12
CA LEU A 145 -8.39 8.69 -5.96
C LEU A 145 -8.04 7.33 -6.59
N HIS A 146 -7.39 7.31 -7.75
CA HIS A 146 -6.93 6.07 -8.37
C HIS A 146 -5.80 5.39 -7.58
N ILE A 147 -4.86 6.15 -7.02
CA ILE A 147 -3.83 5.58 -6.13
C ILE A 147 -4.46 4.96 -4.88
N LEU A 148 -5.46 5.64 -4.30
CA LEU A 148 -6.20 5.11 -3.17
C LEU A 148 -6.92 3.80 -3.53
N CYS A 149 -7.49 3.68 -4.74
CA CYS A 149 -8.10 2.43 -5.20
C CYS A 149 -7.08 1.28 -5.23
N LYS A 150 -5.80 1.53 -5.59
CA LYS A 150 -4.77 0.48 -5.53
C LYS A 150 -4.53 -0.05 -4.11
N GLN A 151 -4.91 0.69 -3.07
CA GLN A 151 -4.72 0.34 -1.66
C GLN A 151 -6.00 -0.16 -0.98
N MET A 152 -7.18 0.13 -1.56
CA MET A 152 -8.49 -0.20 -1.00
C MET A 152 -9.56 -0.29 -2.10
N SER A 153 -10.72 -0.88 -1.82
CA SER A 153 -11.77 -1.03 -2.85
C SER A 153 -12.28 0.30 -3.41
N HIS A 154 -12.77 0.28 -4.64
CA HIS A 154 -13.48 1.41 -5.24
C HIS A 154 -14.67 1.85 -4.39
N ARG A 155 -15.34 0.89 -3.75
CA ARG A 155 -16.47 1.16 -2.84
C ARG A 155 -16.02 1.96 -1.62
N THR A 156 -14.90 1.62 -1.00
CA THR A 156 -14.35 2.31 0.16
C THR A 156 -13.92 3.72 -0.23
N VAL A 157 -13.18 3.89 -1.33
CA VAL A 157 -12.82 5.23 -1.85
C VAL A 157 -14.05 6.07 -2.16
N GLY A 158 -15.07 5.47 -2.80
CA GLY A 158 -16.34 6.14 -3.08
C GLY A 158 -17.14 6.51 -1.82
N SER A 159 -17.02 5.74 -0.73
CA SER A 159 -17.58 6.11 0.58
C SER A 159 -16.84 7.31 1.17
N LEU A 160 -15.50 7.25 1.21
CA LEU A 160 -14.66 8.36 1.71
C LEU A 160 -14.92 9.66 0.96
N TRP A 161 -15.07 9.60 -0.37
CA TRP A 161 -15.45 10.75 -1.19
C TRP A 161 -16.79 11.34 -0.76
N ARG A 162 -17.84 10.51 -0.61
CA ARG A 162 -19.17 10.97 -0.22
C ARG A 162 -19.23 11.49 1.21
N GLU A 163 -18.56 10.82 2.15
CA GLU A 163 -18.43 11.22 3.55
C GLU A 163 -17.66 12.52 3.70
N SER A 164 -16.70 12.79 2.80
CA SER A 164 -16.02 14.08 2.74
C SER A 164 -17.01 15.21 2.45
N GLY A 165 -18.12 14.94 1.75
CA GLY A 165 -19.12 15.91 1.30
C GLY A 165 -18.60 16.92 0.27
N LEU A 166 -17.49 16.60 -0.42
CA LEU A 166 -17.01 17.33 -1.59
C LEU A 166 -17.91 17.04 -2.79
N ASN A 167 -18.07 18.03 -3.66
CA ASN A 167 -18.65 17.84 -4.98
C ASN A 167 -17.61 18.14 -6.06
N TRP A 168 -17.73 17.48 -7.21
CA TRP A 168 -16.90 17.78 -8.37
C TRP A 168 -17.04 19.22 -8.84
N SER A 169 -18.19 19.86 -8.61
CA SER A 169 -18.39 21.29 -8.86
C SER A 169 -17.50 22.21 -8.02
N ASP A 170 -16.98 21.72 -6.88
CA ASP A 170 -16.12 22.50 -5.98
C ASP A 170 -14.66 22.49 -6.45
N VAL A 171 -14.30 21.54 -7.33
CA VAL A 171 -12.92 21.26 -7.75
C VAL A 171 -12.72 21.28 -9.27
N LEU A 172 -13.79 21.55 -10.03
CA LEU A 172 -13.75 21.75 -11.48
C LEU A 172 -14.10 23.21 -11.82
N PRO A 173 -13.47 23.80 -12.86
CA PRO A 173 -13.85 25.09 -13.41
C PRO A 173 -15.34 25.27 -13.69
N GLU A 174 -15.83 26.50 -13.53
CA GLU A 174 -17.22 26.84 -13.85
C GLU A 174 -17.55 26.52 -15.32
N GLY A 175 -18.61 25.73 -15.54
CA GLY A 175 -19.09 25.36 -16.87
C GLY A 175 -18.51 24.06 -17.43
N GLU A 176 -17.59 23.40 -16.73
CA GLU A 176 -17.13 22.07 -17.11
C GLU A 176 -18.23 21.01 -16.89
N ASP A 177 -18.34 20.07 -17.84
CA ASP A 177 -19.29 18.97 -17.73
C ASP A 177 -18.75 17.91 -16.77
N VAL A 178 -19.28 17.92 -15.55
CA VAL A 178 -18.95 16.98 -14.49
C VAL A 178 -19.10 15.51 -14.93
N GLN A 179 -20.14 15.18 -15.71
CA GLN A 179 -20.39 13.81 -16.14
C GLN A 179 -19.40 13.36 -17.22
N ALA A 180 -19.07 14.27 -18.14
CA ALA A 180 -18.02 14.03 -19.13
C ALA A 180 -16.66 13.83 -18.45
N PHE A 181 -16.31 14.68 -17.48
CA PHE A 181 -15.07 14.57 -16.70
C PHE A 181 -14.98 13.22 -15.98
N ILE A 182 -16.02 12.85 -15.23
CA ILE A 182 -16.06 11.58 -14.48
C ILE A 182 -15.94 10.38 -15.44
N SER A 183 -16.57 10.46 -16.60
CA SER A 183 -16.47 9.42 -17.62
C SER A 183 -15.07 9.32 -18.21
N GLN A 184 -14.45 10.45 -18.51
CA GLN A 184 -13.11 10.53 -19.07
C GLN A 184 -12.05 10.03 -18.07
N GLN A 185 -12.18 10.41 -16.80
CA GLN A 185 -11.27 10.02 -15.73
C GLN A 185 -11.59 8.66 -15.10
N LYS A 186 -12.63 7.96 -15.57
CA LYS A 186 -13.07 6.66 -15.05
C LYS A 186 -13.42 6.67 -13.56
N LEU A 187 -14.07 7.73 -13.09
CA LEU A 187 -14.41 7.96 -11.69
C LEU A 187 -15.85 7.57 -11.36
N GLN A 188 -16.51 6.73 -12.16
CA GLN A 188 -17.93 6.40 -11.95
C GLN A 188 -18.19 5.79 -10.56
N PHE A 189 -17.18 5.13 -9.98
CA PHE A 189 -17.26 4.53 -8.65
C PHE A 189 -17.53 5.53 -7.52
N VAL A 190 -17.17 6.81 -7.67
CA VAL A 190 -17.45 7.84 -6.65
C VAL A 190 -18.89 8.36 -6.71
N GLN A 191 -19.56 8.18 -7.86
CA GLN A 191 -20.96 8.56 -8.05
C GLN A 191 -21.94 7.45 -7.71
N SER A 192 -21.53 6.20 -7.93
CA SER A 192 -22.38 5.07 -7.65
C SER A 192 -22.69 5.05 -6.15
N ASP A 193 -23.91 5.44 -5.81
CA ASP A 193 -24.57 4.79 -4.71
C ASP A 193 -24.55 3.29 -5.06
N SER A 194 -23.88 2.50 -4.25
CA SER A 194 -24.23 1.09 -4.09
C SER A 194 -25.62 1.00 -3.45
N SER A 195 -26.61 1.64 -4.08
CA SER A 195 -28.04 1.49 -3.93
C SER A 195 -28.63 1.31 -5.32
N SER A 196 -28.12 0.32 -6.06
CA SER A 196 -29.11 -0.55 -6.69
C SER A 196 -29.98 -1.11 -5.55
N PRO A 197 -31.31 -1.09 -5.64
CA PRO A 197 -32.15 -1.87 -4.75
C PRO A 197 -32.00 -3.35 -5.12
N GLU A 198 -30.78 -3.88 -5.06
CA GLU A 198 -30.63 -5.27 -4.70
C GLU A 198 -30.90 -5.29 -3.20
N ALA A 199 -32.17 -5.55 -2.88
CA ALA A 199 -32.65 -5.92 -1.55
C ALA A 199 -31.51 -6.64 -0.81
N PRO A 200 -31.20 -6.29 0.47
CA PRO A 200 -29.95 -6.65 1.12
C PRO A 200 -29.63 -8.09 0.76
N LEU A 201 -28.73 -8.27 -0.22
CA LEU A 201 -28.31 -9.60 -0.59
C LEU A 201 -27.61 -10.03 0.68
N SER A 202 -28.25 -10.91 1.45
CA SER A 202 -27.63 -11.52 2.60
C SER A 202 -26.31 -12.04 2.07
N LYS A 203 -25.22 -11.33 2.41
CA LYS A 203 -23.88 -11.61 1.89
C LYS A 203 -23.71 -13.11 2.04
N LYS A 204 -23.74 -13.81 0.91
CA LYS A 204 -24.00 -15.24 0.93
C LYS A 204 -22.74 -15.84 1.52
N ILE A 205 -22.86 -16.50 2.68
CA ILE A 205 -21.73 -17.20 3.27
C ILE A 205 -21.23 -18.21 2.23
N LEU A 206 -20.10 -17.91 1.61
CA LEU A 206 -19.50 -18.76 0.59
C LEU A 206 -18.86 -19.96 1.27
N ALA A 207 -19.05 -21.15 0.69
CA ALA A 207 -18.38 -22.35 1.16
C ALA A 207 -16.87 -22.26 0.88
N PRO A 208 -16.01 -22.86 1.72
CA PRO A 208 -14.54 -22.84 1.56
C PRO A 208 -14.06 -23.23 0.16
N GLU A 209 -14.68 -24.24 -0.46
CA GLU A 209 -14.32 -24.73 -1.78
C GLU A 209 -14.66 -23.71 -2.88
N GLU A 210 -15.80 -23.02 -2.72
CA GLU A 210 -16.21 -21.95 -3.64
C GLU A 210 -15.30 -20.73 -3.50
N LEU A 211 -14.90 -20.37 -2.27
CA LEU A 211 -13.93 -19.31 -2.00
C LEU A 211 -12.60 -19.57 -2.71
N SER A 212 -12.04 -20.77 -2.53
CA SER A 212 -10.79 -21.16 -3.19
C SER A 212 -10.90 -21.07 -4.71
N ARG A 213 -12.00 -21.61 -5.28
CA ARG A 213 -12.21 -21.59 -6.73
C ARG A 213 -12.32 -20.17 -7.29
N GLN A 214 -13.08 -19.30 -6.62
CA GLN A 214 -13.29 -17.93 -7.09
C GLN A 214 -12.03 -17.08 -6.97
N LEU A 215 -11.28 -17.20 -5.87
CA LEU A 215 -10.00 -16.52 -5.71
C LEU A 215 -8.95 -17.03 -6.71
N GLU A 216 -8.87 -18.35 -6.93
CA GLU A 216 -7.97 -18.89 -7.95
C GLU A 216 -8.32 -18.38 -9.35
N LYS A 217 -9.60 -18.37 -9.71
CA LYS A 217 -10.03 -17.78 -10.98
C LYS A 217 -9.62 -16.32 -11.10
N LEU A 218 -9.89 -15.50 -10.07
CA LEU A 218 -9.56 -14.08 -10.08
C LEU A 218 -8.05 -13.81 -10.22
N LEU A 219 -7.22 -14.56 -9.48
CA LEU A 219 -5.79 -14.32 -9.43
C LEU A 219 -5.01 -14.99 -10.57
N LEU A 220 -5.44 -16.16 -11.06
CA LEU A 220 -4.72 -16.95 -12.07
C LEU A 220 -5.30 -16.82 -13.48
N GLU A 221 -6.63 -16.76 -13.63
CA GLU A 221 -7.29 -16.73 -14.95
C GLU A 221 -7.58 -15.29 -15.38
N ASP A 222 -8.31 -14.55 -14.55
CA ASP A 222 -8.78 -13.20 -14.86
C ASP A 222 -7.66 -12.15 -14.70
N MET A 223 -6.56 -12.50 -14.02
CA MET A 223 -5.42 -11.62 -13.73
C MET A 223 -5.85 -10.27 -13.11
N ALA A 224 -6.84 -10.33 -12.22
CA ALA A 224 -7.50 -9.16 -11.63
C ALA A 224 -6.50 -8.19 -10.98
N SER A 225 -6.72 -6.87 -11.06
CA SER A 225 -5.95 -5.89 -10.29
C SER A 225 -6.26 -6.01 -8.79
N ASP A 226 -5.41 -5.42 -7.94
CA ASP A 226 -5.65 -5.43 -6.49
C ASP A 226 -6.99 -4.77 -6.13
N GLU A 227 -7.33 -3.67 -6.80
CA GLU A 227 -8.64 -3.01 -6.77
C GLU A 227 -9.81 -3.97 -7.00
N GLN A 228 -9.72 -4.75 -8.08
CA GLN A 228 -10.77 -5.71 -8.44
C GLN A 228 -10.89 -6.83 -7.42
N ILE A 229 -9.77 -7.23 -6.79
CA ILE A 229 -9.78 -8.21 -5.71
C ILE A 229 -10.46 -7.61 -4.46
N PHE A 230 -10.14 -6.37 -4.09
CA PHE A 230 -10.80 -5.69 -2.96
C PHE A 230 -12.30 -5.51 -3.19
N ASP A 231 -12.69 -5.06 -4.38
CA ASP A 231 -14.10 -4.91 -4.76
C ASP A 231 -14.84 -6.24 -4.68
N TRP A 232 -14.23 -7.30 -5.20
CA TRP A 232 -14.82 -8.62 -5.18
C TRP A 232 -15.00 -9.13 -3.74
N VAL A 233 -13.99 -8.97 -2.88
CA VAL A 233 -14.07 -9.37 -1.46
C VAL A 233 -15.19 -8.62 -0.76
N GLU A 234 -15.29 -7.30 -0.93
CA GLU A 234 -16.32 -6.50 -0.25
C GLU A 234 -17.74 -6.74 -0.75
N ALA A 235 -17.88 -7.08 -2.04
CA ALA A 235 -19.15 -7.43 -2.65
C ALA A 235 -19.64 -8.82 -2.24
N ASN A 236 -18.74 -9.79 -2.07
CA ASN A 236 -19.10 -11.19 -1.88
C ASN A 236 -19.00 -11.67 -0.42
N LEU A 237 -18.13 -11.08 0.40
CA LEU A 237 -17.85 -11.53 1.77
C LEU A 237 -18.39 -10.54 2.81
N ASP A 238 -18.82 -11.08 3.95
CA ASP A 238 -19.07 -10.29 5.16
C ASP A 238 -17.81 -10.15 6.02
N GLU A 239 -17.85 -9.29 7.04
CA GLU A 239 -16.71 -9.04 7.93
C GLU A 239 -16.21 -10.32 8.63
N SER A 240 -17.12 -11.26 8.92
CA SER A 240 -16.79 -12.54 9.54
C SER A 240 -16.01 -13.46 8.59
N GLN A 241 -16.43 -13.51 7.32
CA GLN A 241 -15.76 -14.30 6.28
C GLN A 241 -14.42 -13.69 5.88
N MET A 242 -14.31 -12.36 5.81
CA MET A 242 -13.04 -11.65 5.53
C MET A 242 -11.94 -11.94 6.56
N SER A 243 -12.34 -12.33 7.77
CA SER A 243 -11.42 -12.67 8.87
C SER A 243 -11.31 -14.18 9.11
N SER A 244 -11.98 -15.00 8.30
CA SER A 244 -12.08 -16.43 8.53
C SER A 244 -10.86 -17.20 8.00
N SER A 245 -10.41 -18.22 8.72
CA SER A 245 -9.32 -19.10 8.28
C SER A 245 -9.49 -19.63 6.85
N PRO A 246 -10.69 -20.07 6.41
CA PRO A 246 -10.89 -20.51 5.02
C PRO A 246 -10.57 -19.47 3.97
N PHE A 247 -10.98 -18.21 4.19
CA PHE A 247 -10.69 -17.11 3.26
C PHE A 247 -9.19 -16.80 3.22
N LEU A 248 -8.54 -16.66 4.38
CA LEU A 248 -7.11 -16.34 4.47
C LEU A 248 -6.26 -17.43 3.81
N ARG A 249 -6.61 -18.70 4.08
CA ARG A 249 -5.94 -19.85 3.46
C ARG A 249 -6.14 -19.88 1.94
N ALA A 250 -7.36 -19.62 1.47
CA ALA A 250 -7.68 -19.59 0.05
C ALA A 250 -6.93 -18.46 -0.69
N LEU A 251 -6.90 -17.25 -0.10
CA LEU A 251 -6.17 -16.11 -0.62
C LEU A 251 -4.67 -16.41 -0.73
N MET A 252 -4.07 -16.90 0.37
CA MET A 252 -2.66 -17.25 0.40
C MET A 252 -2.32 -18.33 -0.64
N THR A 253 -3.16 -19.35 -0.74
CA THR A 253 -3.00 -20.44 -1.71
C THR A 253 -3.05 -19.91 -3.15
N ALA A 254 -4.02 -19.06 -3.48
CA ALA A 254 -4.17 -18.50 -4.82
C ALA A 254 -2.97 -17.61 -5.21
N VAL A 255 -2.50 -16.75 -4.31
CA VAL A 255 -1.32 -15.90 -4.55
C VAL A 255 -0.08 -16.76 -4.76
N CYS A 256 0.17 -17.74 -3.89
CA CYS A 256 1.34 -18.60 -3.99
C CYS A 256 1.29 -19.48 -5.24
N LYS A 257 0.13 -20.05 -5.60
CA LYS A 257 -0.05 -20.80 -6.84
C LYS A 257 0.29 -19.96 -8.07
N ALA A 258 -0.16 -18.70 -8.11
CA ALA A 258 0.17 -17.79 -9.20
C ALA A 258 1.67 -17.48 -9.28
N ALA A 259 2.38 -17.51 -8.15
CA ALA A 259 3.82 -17.25 -8.07
C ALA A 259 4.70 -18.48 -8.37
N VAL A 260 4.17 -19.70 -8.41
CA VAL A 260 4.97 -20.90 -8.74
C VAL A 260 5.22 -20.97 -10.25
N LYS A 261 6.50 -21.01 -10.63
CA LYS A 261 6.94 -21.34 -11.99
C LYS A 261 7.52 -22.75 -12.01
N ASP A 262 7.00 -23.58 -12.91
CA ASP A 262 7.49 -24.94 -13.16
C ASP A 262 8.25 -24.99 -14.49
N ASP A 263 9.58 -25.04 -14.42
CA ASP A 263 10.46 -25.12 -15.59
C ASP A 263 10.96 -26.56 -15.82
N ASN A 264 10.07 -27.58 -15.84
CA ASN A 264 10.31 -29.01 -16.14
C ASN A 264 11.42 -29.73 -15.32
N THR A 265 12.23 -29.00 -14.56
CA THR A 265 13.48 -29.42 -13.90
C THR A 265 13.67 -28.75 -12.54
N SER A 266 13.00 -27.62 -12.28
CA SER A 266 12.95 -26.99 -10.95
C SER A 266 11.70 -26.13 -10.79
N CYS A 267 11.03 -26.24 -9.64
CA CYS A 267 10.01 -25.28 -9.22
C CYS A 267 10.69 -24.07 -8.56
N ARG A 268 10.28 -22.86 -8.94
CA ARG A 268 10.79 -21.60 -8.36
C ARG A 268 9.64 -20.66 -8.02
N VAL A 269 9.90 -19.73 -7.11
CA VAL A 269 9.00 -18.63 -6.78
C VAL A 269 9.31 -17.43 -7.67
N ASP A 270 8.32 -16.92 -8.38
CA ASP A 270 8.36 -15.61 -9.01
C ASP A 270 8.03 -14.54 -7.99
N THR A 271 9.08 -14.00 -7.35
CA THR A 271 8.95 -12.98 -6.29
C THR A 271 8.22 -11.73 -6.78
N ALA A 272 8.31 -11.40 -8.08
CA ALA A 272 7.61 -10.26 -8.66
C ALA A 272 6.08 -10.38 -8.56
N ILE A 273 5.54 -11.61 -8.58
CA ILE A 273 4.09 -11.83 -8.41
C ILE A 273 3.67 -11.61 -6.96
N ILE A 274 4.50 -12.04 -5.99
CA ILE A 274 4.24 -11.81 -4.57
C ILE A 274 4.33 -10.31 -4.27
N GLN A 275 5.40 -9.65 -4.71
CA GLN A 275 5.61 -8.20 -4.57
C GLN A 275 4.44 -7.40 -5.13
N ARG A 276 3.95 -7.78 -6.32
CA ARG A 276 2.76 -7.16 -6.92
C ARG A 276 1.50 -7.30 -6.05
N ARG A 277 1.40 -8.35 -5.23
CA ARG A 277 0.21 -8.64 -4.40
C ARG A 277 0.36 -8.27 -2.94
N LEU A 278 1.44 -7.59 -2.55
CA LEU A 278 1.64 -7.13 -1.18
C LEU A 278 0.48 -6.29 -0.64
N PRO A 279 -0.13 -5.35 -1.40
CA PRO A 279 -1.26 -4.59 -0.87
C PRO A 279 -2.41 -5.50 -0.42
N VAL A 280 -2.69 -6.56 -1.19
CA VAL A 280 -3.75 -7.53 -0.87
C VAL A 280 -3.36 -8.41 0.31
N LEU A 281 -2.13 -8.95 0.32
CA LEU A 281 -1.66 -9.79 1.42
C LEU A 281 -1.63 -9.03 2.75
N LEU A 282 -1.03 -7.84 2.77
CA LEU A 282 -0.94 -7.00 3.96
C LEU A 282 -2.33 -6.57 4.47
N LYS A 283 -3.27 -6.24 3.56
CA LYS A 283 -4.63 -5.85 3.94
C LYS A 283 -5.34 -6.91 4.78
N TYR A 284 -5.16 -8.20 4.45
CA TYR A 284 -5.91 -9.29 5.08
C TYR A 284 -5.11 -10.08 6.12
N LEU A 285 -3.77 -10.10 6.04
CA LEU A 285 -2.90 -10.89 6.91
C LEU A 285 -2.22 -10.08 8.03
N ASN A 286 -1.93 -8.79 7.82
CA ASN A 286 -1.11 -8.00 8.75
C ASN A 286 -1.84 -7.55 10.04
N SER A 287 -3.07 -8.02 10.28
CA SER A 287 -3.81 -7.59 11.47
C SER A 287 -3.37 -8.29 12.75
N ASP A 288 -3.01 -9.57 12.69
CA ASP A 288 -2.62 -10.35 13.86
C ASP A 288 -1.83 -11.61 13.48
N THR A 289 -1.07 -12.14 14.45
CA THR A 289 -0.23 -13.32 14.25
C THR A 289 -1.03 -14.59 13.89
N GLU A 290 -2.30 -14.70 14.32
CA GLU A 290 -3.11 -15.88 14.03
C GLU A 290 -3.47 -15.94 12.54
N ARG A 291 -3.79 -14.80 11.91
CA ARG A 291 -4.01 -14.71 10.46
C ARG A 291 -2.77 -15.09 9.67
N GLN A 292 -1.61 -14.58 10.07
CA GLN A 292 -0.33 -14.93 9.45
C GLN A 292 -0.03 -16.43 9.60
N LEU A 293 -0.34 -17.02 10.75
CA LEU A 293 -0.23 -18.46 10.98
C LEU A 293 -1.13 -19.28 10.04
N GLN A 294 -2.37 -18.83 9.79
CA GLN A 294 -3.26 -19.46 8.80
C GLN A 294 -2.67 -19.42 7.38
N ALA A 295 -1.99 -18.33 7.00
CA ALA A 295 -1.28 -18.24 5.73
C ALA A 295 -0.12 -19.25 5.64
N LEU A 296 0.67 -19.42 6.71
CA LEU A 296 1.74 -20.42 6.76
C LEU A 296 1.22 -21.86 6.65
N TYR A 297 0.07 -22.17 7.26
CA TYR A 297 -0.57 -23.49 7.09
C TYR A 297 -1.05 -23.71 5.65
N ALA A 298 -1.65 -22.71 5.01
CA ALA A 298 -2.02 -22.80 3.59
C ALA A 298 -0.81 -23.03 2.68
N LEU A 299 0.28 -22.29 2.93
CA LEU A 299 1.52 -22.44 2.18
C LEU A 299 2.11 -23.85 2.37
N GLN A 300 2.14 -24.37 3.60
CA GLN A 300 2.58 -25.75 3.85
C GLN A 300 1.72 -26.76 3.07
N ALA A 301 0.39 -26.63 3.12
CA ALA A 301 -0.52 -27.51 2.40
C ALA A 301 -0.29 -27.45 0.87
N LEU A 302 -0.04 -26.27 0.32
CA LEU A 302 0.30 -26.09 -1.09
C LEU A 302 1.62 -26.80 -1.45
N ILE A 303 2.67 -26.62 -0.66
CA ILE A 303 3.96 -27.29 -0.89
C ILE A 303 3.81 -28.82 -0.84
N VAL A 304 2.99 -29.33 0.08
CA VAL A 304 2.66 -30.76 0.14
C VAL A 304 1.92 -31.21 -1.12
N ALA A 305 0.97 -30.42 -1.62
CA ALA A 305 0.23 -30.73 -2.84
C ALA A 305 1.11 -30.70 -4.12
N LEU A 306 2.24 -30.00 -4.08
CA LEU A 306 3.24 -29.95 -5.16
C LEU A 306 4.32 -31.06 -5.04
N ASP A 307 4.09 -32.06 -4.20
CA ASP A 307 5.06 -33.14 -3.89
C ASP A 307 6.38 -32.65 -3.28
N GLN A 308 6.32 -31.51 -2.57
CA GLN A 308 7.41 -30.98 -1.74
C GLN A 308 8.72 -30.73 -2.52
N PRO A 309 8.68 -29.86 -3.55
CA PRO A 309 9.85 -29.56 -4.34
C PRO A 309 10.94 -28.92 -3.47
N PRO A 310 12.22 -29.25 -3.71
CA PRO A 310 13.32 -28.77 -2.90
C PRO A 310 13.41 -27.24 -2.95
N ASN A 311 13.71 -26.62 -1.81
CA ASN A 311 13.89 -25.17 -1.62
C ASN A 311 12.67 -24.27 -1.88
N LEU A 312 11.55 -24.77 -2.41
CA LEU A 312 10.42 -23.91 -2.75
C LEU A 312 9.80 -23.26 -1.52
N LEU A 313 9.56 -24.01 -0.44
CA LEU A 313 9.05 -23.47 0.82
C LEU A 313 9.98 -22.40 1.41
N ARG A 314 11.30 -22.64 1.33
CA ARG A 314 12.32 -21.72 1.80
C ARG A 314 12.25 -20.38 1.05
N MET A 315 12.16 -20.42 -0.28
CA MET A 315 12.02 -19.20 -1.10
C MET A 315 10.78 -18.38 -0.74
N PHE A 316 9.65 -19.04 -0.44
CA PHE A 316 8.47 -18.33 0.04
C PHE A 316 8.69 -17.73 1.43
N PHE A 317 9.33 -18.45 2.36
CA PHE A 317 9.61 -17.93 3.70
C PHE A 317 10.49 -16.69 3.65
N ASP A 318 11.58 -16.73 2.87
CA ASP A 318 12.47 -15.58 2.68
C ASP A 318 11.67 -14.39 2.12
N CYS A 319 10.90 -14.58 1.04
CA CYS A 319 10.14 -13.50 0.42
C CYS A 319 9.02 -12.92 1.32
N LEU A 320 8.35 -13.76 2.11
CA LEU A 320 7.27 -13.30 2.98
C LEU A 320 7.77 -12.61 4.25
N TYR A 321 8.98 -12.96 4.69
CA TYR A 321 9.69 -12.28 5.75
C TYR A 321 10.22 -10.93 5.29
N ASP A 322 10.96 -10.89 4.17
CA ASP A 322 11.59 -9.68 3.63
C ASP A 322 10.57 -8.57 3.29
N GLU A 323 9.33 -8.94 2.96
CA GLU A 323 8.25 -8.02 2.59
C GLU A 323 7.25 -7.76 3.74
N ASP A 324 7.60 -8.09 4.98
CA ASP A 324 6.82 -7.85 6.20
C ASP A 324 5.39 -8.46 6.18
N VAL A 325 5.17 -9.52 5.40
CA VAL A 325 3.86 -10.19 5.32
C VAL A 325 3.64 -11.09 6.55
N ILE A 326 4.70 -11.75 7.01
CA ILE A 326 4.68 -12.71 8.12
C ILE A 326 5.74 -12.33 9.14
N SER A 327 5.35 -12.13 10.40
CA SER A 327 6.29 -11.80 11.47
C SER A 327 7.05 -13.03 11.99
N GLU A 328 8.16 -12.76 12.70
CA GLU A 328 8.95 -13.78 13.41
C GLU A 328 8.10 -14.62 14.36
N ASP A 329 7.24 -13.97 15.14
CA ASP A 329 6.28 -14.63 16.03
C ASP A 329 5.40 -15.64 15.29
N ALA A 330 4.94 -15.32 14.08
CA ALA A 330 4.12 -16.23 13.29
C ALA A 330 4.94 -17.42 12.79
N PHE A 331 6.18 -17.20 12.37
CA PHE A 331 7.10 -18.29 11.98
C PHE A 331 7.40 -19.22 13.16
N TYR A 332 7.71 -18.68 14.34
CA TYR A 332 7.98 -19.49 15.53
C TYR A 332 6.73 -20.25 16.02
N LYS A 333 5.55 -19.63 15.98
CA LYS A 333 4.28 -20.32 16.26
C LYS A 333 4.02 -21.45 15.27
N TRP A 334 4.27 -21.22 13.99
CA TRP A 334 4.17 -22.28 12.98
C TRP A 334 5.16 -23.40 13.28
N GLU A 335 6.43 -23.10 13.58
CA GLU A 335 7.48 -24.09 13.87
C GLU A 335 7.09 -25.00 15.03
N THR A 336 6.60 -24.40 16.13
CA THR A 336 6.26 -25.10 17.37
C THR A 336 4.85 -25.68 17.40
N SER A 337 4.04 -25.46 16.34
CA SER A 337 2.66 -25.91 16.26
C SER A 337 2.53 -27.43 16.36
N LYS A 338 1.62 -27.86 17.25
CA LYS A 338 1.25 -29.26 17.49
C LYS A 338 -0.18 -29.56 17.07
N ASP A 339 -0.81 -28.68 16.30
CA ASP A 339 -2.17 -28.91 15.81
C ASP A 339 -2.21 -30.20 14.97
N PRO A 340 -3.01 -31.22 15.35
CA PRO A 340 -3.12 -32.46 14.61
C PRO A 340 -3.53 -32.28 13.14
N ALA A 341 -4.33 -31.25 12.83
CA ALA A 341 -4.78 -30.96 11.47
C ALA A 341 -3.62 -30.51 10.55
N GLU A 342 -2.57 -29.93 11.14
CA GLU A 342 -1.48 -29.27 10.42
C GLU A 342 -0.19 -30.10 10.39
N GLN A 343 -0.24 -31.37 10.83
CA GLN A 343 0.94 -32.25 10.87
C GLN A 343 1.28 -32.87 9.52
N GLN A 344 0.37 -32.84 8.55
CA GLN A 344 0.61 -33.42 7.23
C GLN A 344 1.76 -32.68 6.51
N GLY A 345 2.82 -33.42 6.16
CA GLY A 345 4.02 -32.87 5.51
C GLY A 345 4.89 -31.98 6.40
N LYS A 346 4.47 -31.66 7.63
CA LYS A 346 5.15 -30.75 8.56
C LYS A 346 6.60 -31.12 8.82
N GLY A 347 6.89 -32.39 9.05
CA GLY A 347 8.25 -32.85 9.37
C GLY A 347 9.26 -32.64 8.23
N VAL A 348 8.82 -32.76 6.98
CA VAL A 348 9.66 -32.50 5.81
C VAL A 348 9.74 -31.00 5.55
N ALA A 349 8.63 -30.27 5.69
CA ALA A 349 8.61 -28.82 5.64
C ALA A 349 9.63 -28.21 6.61
N LEU A 350 9.61 -28.61 7.89
CA LEU A 350 10.57 -28.16 8.92
C LEU A 350 12.03 -28.42 8.54
N LYS A 351 12.32 -29.61 7.99
CA LYS A 351 13.67 -29.94 7.50
C LYS A 351 14.11 -29.02 6.36
N SER A 352 13.19 -28.63 5.47
CA SER A 352 13.50 -27.78 4.32
C SER A 352 13.80 -26.32 4.71
N VAL A 353 13.26 -25.85 5.84
CA VAL A 353 13.43 -24.47 6.33
C VAL A 353 14.29 -24.37 7.59
N THR A 354 15.00 -25.44 7.97
CA THR A 354 15.83 -25.43 9.19
C THR A 354 16.86 -24.28 9.17
N ALA A 355 17.51 -24.06 8.02
CA ALA A 355 18.46 -22.96 7.87
C ALA A 355 17.83 -21.56 7.99
N PHE A 356 16.52 -21.41 7.77
CA PHE A 356 15.83 -20.12 7.91
C PHE A 356 15.65 -19.81 9.40
N PHE A 357 15.20 -20.78 10.17
CA PHE A 357 15.05 -20.65 11.62
C PHE A 357 16.37 -20.56 12.37
N THR A 358 17.46 -21.16 11.86
CA THR A 358 18.80 -20.92 12.42
C THR A 358 19.18 -19.46 12.26
N TRP A 359 19.04 -18.92 11.05
CA TRP A 359 19.34 -17.52 10.77
C TRP A 359 18.46 -16.54 11.57
N LEU A 360 17.15 -16.79 11.67
CA LEU A 360 16.24 -15.93 12.46
C LEU A 360 16.69 -15.78 13.92
N ARG A 361 17.09 -16.88 14.57
CA ARG A 361 17.56 -16.86 15.97
C ARG A 361 18.91 -16.17 16.12
N GLU A 362 19.81 -16.36 15.16
CA GLU A 362 21.12 -15.68 15.16
C GLU A 362 20.97 -14.16 15.02
N ALA A 363 20.03 -13.69 14.19
CA ALA A 363 19.73 -12.26 14.05
C ALA A 363 19.08 -11.67 15.32
N GLU A 364 18.23 -12.43 16.00
CA GLU A 364 17.62 -12.05 17.28
C GLU A 364 18.68 -11.84 18.38
N GLU A 365 19.60 -12.81 18.54
CA GLU A 365 20.70 -12.74 19.53
C GLU A 365 21.63 -11.53 19.28
N GLU A 366 21.91 -11.16 18.03
CA GLU A 366 22.73 -9.98 17.69
C GLU A 366 22.02 -8.63 17.94
N SER A 367 20.69 -8.63 18.01
CA SER A 367 19.89 -7.43 18.26
C SER A 367 19.69 -7.13 19.74
N GLU A 368 19.70 -8.16 20.61
CA GLU A 368 19.60 -7.99 22.07
C GLU A 368 20.92 -7.56 22.73
N ASP A 369 22.05 -7.78 22.05
CA ASP A 369 23.41 -7.44 22.50
C ASP A 369 23.88 -6.02 22.08
N ASN A 370 23.05 -5.25 21.37
CA ASN A 370 23.27 -3.82 21.01
C ASN A 370 22.31 -2.90 21.76
#